data_AF-A0A959AY15-F1
#
_entry.id   AF-A0A959AY15-F1
#
_cell.length_a   1.000
_cell.length_b   1.000
_cell.length_c   1.000
_cell.angle_alpha   90.00
_cell.angle_beta   90.00
_cell.angle_gamma   90.00
#
_symmetry.space_group_name_H-M   'P 1'
#
loop_
_entity.id
_entity.type
_entity.pdbx_description
1 polymer ?
#
loop_
_entity_poly.entity_id
_entity_poly.type
_entity_poly.pdbx_seq_one_letter_code
_entity_poly.pdbx_strand_id
1 'polypeptide(L)'
;MKTQPQRTAAEIMQAVKYVAEAYGARQVIGEEVQTEAVLLIRERFAYISVSEIKEAYRLWASGELETLKKGEAEMYGGQFNAAQVGKILAAYCEKRKRVVGAYLRQVEEEKRACQKNEIAERQRSAFEAAFPAEIEKMKANAKDWRDCPHWLYQEAKRRGLFSFTNTEEAHEIYRDALELARLEAQTAYADAVEAGGNMWKLRDLQLEMEDQKGQEARAKTIAWQITLFRKVVNAK
;
A
#
# COMPACT_ATOMS: atom_id res chain seq x y z
N MET A 1 3.43 4.28 29.20
CA MET A 1 3.06 5.70 29.07
C MET A 1 3.57 6.43 30.30
N LYS A 2 4.53 7.34 30.17
CA LYS A 2 4.94 8.18 31.30
C LYS A 2 3.77 9.11 31.62
N THR A 3 3.15 8.92 32.79
CA THR A 3 2.18 9.83 33.36
C THR A 3 2.82 11.21 33.37
N GLN A 4 2.25 12.17 32.65
CA GLN A 4 2.67 13.56 32.79
C GLN A 4 2.54 13.94 34.27
N PRO A 5 3.49 14.70 34.84
CA PRO A 5 3.37 15.18 36.21
C PRO A 5 2.01 15.87 36.38
N GLN A 6 1.29 15.53 37.46
CA GLN A 6 0.00 16.15 37.76
C GLN A 6 0.22 17.65 37.87
N ARG A 7 -0.31 18.40 36.89
CA ARG A 7 -0.18 19.85 36.85
C ARG A 7 -1.00 20.47 37.95
N THR A 8 -0.41 21.45 38.62
CA THR A 8 -1.07 22.13 39.71
C THR A 8 -2.14 23.06 39.16
N ALA A 9 -3.23 23.25 39.92
CA ALA A 9 -4.26 24.22 39.55
C ALA A 9 -3.67 25.63 39.37
N ALA A 10 -2.59 25.95 40.11
CA ALA A 10 -1.86 27.22 40.02
C ALA A 10 -1.22 27.43 38.64
N GLU A 11 -0.58 26.41 38.06
CA GLU A 11 0.05 26.51 36.74
C GLU A 11 -0.99 26.73 35.63
N ILE A 12 -2.14 26.04 35.73
CA ILE A 12 -3.26 26.21 34.79
C ILE A 12 -3.84 27.61 34.94
N MET A 13 -4.05 28.07 36.17
CA MET A 13 -4.55 29.41 36.45
C MET A 13 -3.63 30.50 35.87
N GLN A 14 -2.31 30.35 36.01
CA GLN A 14 -1.36 31.27 35.40
C GLN A 14 -1.44 31.27 33.87
N ALA A 15 -1.66 30.09 33.27
CA ALA A 15 -1.86 29.98 31.83
C ALA A 15 -3.14 30.70 31.38
N VAL A 16 -4.24 30.51 32.11
CA VAL A 16 -5.55 31.16 31.86
C VAL A 16 -5.42 32.68 31.93
N LYS A 17 -4.77 33.21 32.98
CA LYS A 17 -4.50 34.66 33.10
C LYS A 17 -3.70 35.18 31.93
N TYR A 18 -2.61 34.50 31.59
CA TYR A 18 -1.76 34.87 30.46
C TYR A 18 -2.54 34.92 29.14
N VAL A 19 -3.32 33.89 28.81
CA VAL A 19 -4.06 33.86 27.53
C VAL A 19 -5.21 34.86 27.52
N ALA A 20 -5.79 35.18 28.67
CA ALA A 20 -6.79 36.24 28.70
C ALA A 20 -6.17 37.62 28.44
N GLU A 21 -5.07 37.95 29.13
CA GLU A 21 -4.36 39.22 28.96
C GLU A 21 -3.80 39.38 27.54
N ALA A 22 -3.11 38.36 27.02
CA ALA A 22 -2.42 38.43 25.73
C ALA A 22 -3.37 38.50 24.53
N TYR A 23 -4.61 38.01 24.66
CA TYR A 23 -5.55 37.88 23.54
C TYR A 23 -6.80 38.76 23.67
N GLY A 24 -6.76 39.77 24.55
CA GLY A 24 -7.68 40.90 24.48
C GLY A 24 -8.75 40.99 25.58
N ALA A 25 -8.54 40.37 26.74
CA ALA A 25 -9.35 40.67 27.92
C ALA A 25 -9.17 42.15 28.29
N ARG A 26 -10.24 42.94 28.14
CA ARG A 26 -10.23 44.40 28.42
C ARG A 26 -10.58 44.73 29.86
N GLN A 27 -11.08 43.75 30.60
CA GLN A 27 -11.50 43.88 32.00
C GLN A 27 -10.77 42.85 32.85
N VAL A 28 -10.65 43.13 34.15
CA VAL A 28 -10.18 42.16 35.13
C VAL A 28 -11.15 40.97 35.12
N ILE A 29 -10.61 39.77 34.93
CA ILE A 29 -11.39 38.54 34.86
C ILE A 29 -11.88 38.21 36.27
N GLY A 30 -13.20 38.02 36.44
CA GLY A 30 -13.77 37.59 37.73
C GLY A 30 -13.18 36.26 38.21
N GLU A 31 -13.03 36.12 39.53
CA GLU A 31 -12.46 34.92 40.16
C GLU A 31 -13.25 33.65 39.83
N GLU A 32 -14.57 33.74 39.76
CA GLU A 32 -15.46 32.64 39.36
C GLU A 32 -15.14 32.13 37.95
N VAL A 33 -14.92 33.05 37.00
CA VAL A 33 -14.61 32.70 35.60
C VAL A 33 -13.24 32.02 35.50
N GLN A 34 -12.25 32.52 36.25
CA GLN A 34 -10.92 31.90 36.30
C GLN A 34 -11.00 30.49 36.91
N THR A 35 -11.74 30.34 38.00
CA THR A 35 -11.92 29.05 38.69
C THR A 35 -12.62 28.04 37.80
N GLU A 36 -13.72 28.45 37.14
CA GLU A 36 -14.45 27.60 36.20
C GLU A 36 -13.59 27.20 34.99
N ALA A 37 -12.81 28.14 34.43
CA ALA A 37 -11.90 27.81 33.34
C ALA A 37 -10.82 26.79 33.77
N VAL A 38 -10.28 26.91 34.98
CA VAL A 38 -9.32 25.94 35.54
C VAL A 38 -9.97 24.57 35.74
N LEU A 39 -11.18 24.52 36.31
CA LEU A 39 -11.95 23.28 36.50
C LEU A 39 -12.23 22.60 35.16
N LEU A 40 -12.75 23.34 34.18
CA LEU A 40 -13.02 22.86 32.83
C LEU A 40 -11.77 22.25 32.18
N ILE A 41 -10.62 22.92 32.29
CA ILE A 41 -9.35 22.41 31.75
C ILE A 41 -8.94 21.12 32.45
N ARG A 42 -9.03 21.07 33.79
CA ARG A 42 -8.64 19.88 34.55
C ARG A 42 -9.52 18.68 34.27
N GLU A 43 -10.83 18.88 34.11
CA GLU A 43 -11.78 17.78 33.96
C GLU A 43 -11.93 17.32 32.51
N ARG A 44 -11.99 18.24 31.54
CA ARG A 44 -12.27 17.92 30.13
C ARG A 44 -11.03 17.90 29.25
N PHE A 45 -9.97 18.58 29.67
CA PHE A 45 -8.74 18.77 28.90
C PHE A 45 -7.49 18.35 29.69
N ALA A 46 -7.61 17.36 30.60
CA ALA A 46 -6.48 16.91 31.44
C ALA A 46 -5.21 16.52 30.65
N TYR A 47 -5.37 16.11 29.40
CA TYR A 47 -4.33 15.57 28.52
C TYR A 47 -3.60 16.62 27.64
N ILE A 48 -3.97 17.91 27.71
CA ILE A 48 -3.21 19.01 27.05
C ILE A 48 -2.34 19.70 28.09
N SER A 49 -1.11 20.05 27.76
CA SER A 49 -0.14 20.78 28.60
C SER A 49 -0.42 22.28 28.71
N VAL A 50 0.19 22.94 29.70
CA VAL A 50 0.13 24.40 29.84
C VAL A 50 0.66 25.11 28.59
N SER A 51 1.72 24.57 28.00
CA SER A 51 2.25 25.04 26.71
C SER A 51 1.24 24.86 25.59
N GLU A 52 0.53 23.74 25.55
CA GLU A 52 -0.53 23.47 24.56
C GLU A 52 -1.75 24.39 24.75
N ILE A 53 -2.08 24.83 25.97
CA ILE A 53 -3.12 25.86 26.18
C ILE A 53 -2.71 27.16 25.48
N LYS A 54 -1.47 27.60 25.66
CA LYS A 54 -0.97 28.82 25.01
C LYS A 54 -0.92 28.67 23.49
N GLU A 55 -0.51 27.50 23.02
CA GLU A 55 -0.47 27.18 21.59
C GLU A 55 -1.86 27.13 20.95
N ALA A 56 -2.85 26.57 21.64
CA ALA A 56 -4.24 26.57 21.19
C ALA A 56 -4.74 28.01 20.94
N TYR A 57 -4.38 28.94 21.82
CA TYR A 57 -4.71 30.36 21.64
C TYR A 57 -3.91 31.03 20.50
N ARG A 58 -2.65 30.64 20.26
CA ARG A 58 -1.89 31.12 19.09
C ARG A 58 -2.54 30.67 17.79
N LEU A 59 -2.89 29.39 17.70
CA LEU A 59 -3.55 28.80 16.53
C LEU A 59 -4.95 29.37 16.31
N TRP A 60 -5.67 29.68 17.39
CA TRP A 60 -6.94 30.40 17.28
C TRP A 60 -6.73 31.80 16.69
N ALA A 61 -5.76 32.55 17.22
CA ALA A 61 -5.47 33.91 16.75
C ALA A 61 -4.93 33.96 15.31
N SER A 62 -4.20 32.95 14.86
CA SER A 62 -3.75 32.83 13.47
C SER A 62 -4.82 32.27 12.51
N GLY A 63 -5.98 31.86 13.01
CA GLY A 63 -7.06 31.27 12.20
C GLY A 63 -6.78 29.84 11.74
N GLU A 64 -5.84 29.16 12.38
CA GLU A 64 -5.40 27.81 12.02
C GLU A 64 -6.19 26.69 12.73
N LEU A 65 -7.20 27.04 13.54
CA LEU A 65 -8.16 26.11 14.12
C LEU A 65 -9.36 25.93 13.18
N GLU A 66 -9.20 25.06 12.18
CA GLU A 66 -10.18 24.82 11.10
C GLU A 66 -11.59 24.44 11.57
N THR A 67 -11.73 23.86 12.76
CA THR A 67 -13.03 23.43 13.29
C THR A 67 -13.82 24.57 13.94
N LEU A 68 -13.18 25.72 14.19
CA LEU A 68 -13.86 26.92 14.68
C LEU A 68 -14.26 27.78 13.50
N LYS A 69 -15.55 28.11 13.42
CA LYS A 69 -16.03 29.07 12.42
C LYS A 69 -15.68 30.49 12.86
N LYS A 70 -15.55 31.41 11.90
CA LYS A 70 -15.41 32.84 12.17
C LYS A 70 -16.59 33.33 13.03
N GLY A 71 -16.32 34.10 14.09
CA GLY A 71 -17.32 34.48 15.09
C GLY A 71 -17.48 33.51 16.27
N GLU A 72 -17.00 32.27 16.15
CA GLU A 72 -17.03 31.32 17.26
C GLU A 72 -15.83 31.55 18.20
N ALA A 73 -16.09 31.51 19.51
CA ALA A 73 -15.08 31.73 20.54
C ALA A 73 -14.43 33.13 20.49
N GLU A 74 -15.11 34.12 19.90
CA GLU A 74 -14.71 35.52 19.97
C GLU A 74 -14.99 36.12 21.35
N MET A 75 -14.11 37.03 21.79
CA MET A 75 -14.30 37.82 22.99
C MET A 75 -15.09 39.09 22.66
N TYR A 76 -16.40 38.96 22.44
CA TYR A 76 -17.26 40.13 22.22
C TYR A 76 -17.16 41.10 23.41
N GLY A 77 -16.91 42.38 23.13
CA GLY A 77 -16.69 43.39 24.16
C GLY A 77 -15.39 43.22 24.97
N GLY A 78 -14.48 42.31 24.57
CA GLY A 78 -13.25 42.02 25.31
C GLY A 78 -13.49 41.22 26.61
N GLN A 79 -14.59 40.46 26.67
CA GLN A 79 -14.93 39.63 27.83
C GLN A 79 -14.39 38.21 27.66
N PHE A 80 -13.47 37.84 28.55
CA PHE A 80 -12.97 36.48 28.68
C PHE A 80 -13.99 35.61 29.41
N ASN A 81 -14.28 34.41 28.91
CA ASN A 81 -15.22 33.48 29.55
C ASN A 81 -14.81 32.00 29.36
N ALA A 82 -15.26 31.13 30.27
CA ALA A 82 -14.90 29.71 30.27
C ALA A 82 -15.43 28.95 29.03
N ALA A 83 -16.56 29.38 28.45
CA ALA A 83 -17.09 28.77 27.24
C ALA A 83 -16.18 28.98 26.03
N GLN A 84 -15.56 30.16 25.93
CA GLN A 84 -14.58 30.51 24.91
C GLN A 84 -13.33 29.64 25.03
N VAL A 85 -12.80 29.48 26.25
CA VAL A 85 -11.71 28.55 26.56
C VAL A 85 -12.06 27.13 26.10
N GLY A 86 -13.24 26.63 26.48
CA GLY A 86 -13.70 25.29 26.11
C GLY A 86 -13.75 25.07 24.60
N LYS A 87 -14.27 26.04 23.84
CA LYS A 87 -14.36 25.98 22.38
C LYS A 87 -12.97 25.95 21.72
N ILE A 88 -12.06 26.82 22.15
CA ILE A 88 -10.68 26.88 21.62
C ILE A 88 -9.94 25.57 21.89
N LEU A 89 -10.00 25.08 23.12
CA LEU A 89 -9.30 23.85 23.50
C LEU A 89 -9.91 22.61 22.82
N ALA A 90 -11.23 22.55 22.65
CA ALA A 90 -11.87 21.47 21.91
C ALA A 90 -11.38 21.43 20.45
N ALA A 91 -11.33 22.59 19.79
CA ALA A 91 -10.85 22.69 18.42
C ALA A 91 -9.36 22.32 18.29
N TYR A 92 -8.54 22.73 19.26
CA TYR A 92 -7.14 22.32 19.33
C TYR A 92 -7.00 20.80 19.47
N CYS A 93 -7.78 20.18 20.36
CA CYS A 93 -7.77 18.73 20.54
C CYS A 93 -8.17 17.98 19.28
N GLU A 94 -9.18 18.47 18.54
CA GLU A 94 -9.58 17.88 17.26
C GLU A 94 -8.47 17.99 16.20
N LYS A 95 -7.83 19.16 16.07
CA LYS A 95 -6.65 19.32 15.19
C LYS A 95 -5.54 18.34 15.58
N ARG A 96 -5.23 18.24 16.87
CA ARG A 96 -4.20 17.32 17.39
C ARG A 96 -4.53 15.85 17.07
N LYS A 97 -5.78 15.42 17.26
CA LYS A 97 -6.24 14.06 16.90
C LYS A 97 -6.04 13.76 15.43
N ARG A 98 -6.34 14.71 14.53
CA ARG A 98 -6.13 14.54 13.08
C ARG A 98 -4.66 14.35 12.73
N VAL A 99 -3.79 15.20 13.28
CA VAL A 99 -2.33 15.15 13.03
C VAL A 99 -1.75 13.83 13.55
N VAL A 100 -2.07 13.45 14.79
CA VAL A 100 -1.59 12.19 15.37
C VAL A 100 -2.14 10.99 14.60
N GLY A 101 -3.41 11.03 14.19
CA GLY A 101 -4.01 9.97 13.38
C GLY A 101 -3.34 9.83 12.01
N ALA A 102 -2.97 10.94 11.36
CA ALA A 102 -2.23 10.90 10.09
C ALA A 102 -0.84 10.30 10.27
N TYR A 103 -0.11 10.71 11.31
CA TYR A 103 1.20 10.16 11.63
C TYR A 103 1.15 8.65 11.93
N LEU A 104 0.18 8.20 12.73
CA LEU A 104 0.03 6.78 13.06
C LEU A 104 -0.27 5.93 11.82
N ARG A 105 -1.11 6.44 10.89
CA ARG A 105 -1.37 5.77 9.62
C ARG A 105 -0.11 5.64 8.77
N GLN A 106 0.66 6.72 8.65
CA GLN A 106 1.91 6.69 7.90
C GLN A 106 2.90 5.65 8.48
N VAL A 107 3.08 5.63 9.80
CA VAL A 107 3.94 4.63 10.47
C VAL A 107 3.45 3.21 10.23
N GLU A 108 2.13 2.98 10.20
CA GLU A 108 1.57 1.66 9.94
C GLU A 108 1.74 1.23 8.48
N GLU A 109 1.58 2.15 7.53
CA GLU A 109 1.83 1.92 6.10
C GLU A 109 3.30 1.57 5.85
N GLU A 110 4.24 2.29 6.46
CA GLU A 110 5.67 2.01 6.39
C GLU A 110 6.01 0.62 6.96
N LYS A 111 5.41 0.25 8.10
CA LYS A 111 5.57 -1.09 8.68
C LYS A 111 5.03 -2.19 7.78
N ARG A 112 3.85 -1.99 7.17
CA ARG A 112 3.26 -2.96 6.22
C ARG A 112 4.12 -3.10 4.97
N ALA A 113 4.66 -1.99 4.45
CA ALA A 113 5.56 -2.02 3.31
C ALA A 113 6.85 -2.80 3.63
N CYS A 114 7.43 -2.56 4.81
CA CYS A 114 8.60 -3.31 5.27
C CYS A 114 8.31 -4.81 5.39
N GLN A 115 7.22 -5.18 6.07
CA GLN A 115 6.81 -6.59 6.20
C GLN A 115 6.55 -7.26 4.85
N LYS A 116 5.91 -6.55 3.90
CA LYS A 116 5.69 -7.08 2.55
C LYS A 116 7.01 -7.33 1.83
N ASN A 117 7.98 -6.41 1.96
CA ASN A 117 9.30 -6.57 1.38
C ASN A 117 10.07 -7.73 2.02
N GLU A 118 10.02 -7.88 3.34
CA GLU A 118 10.63 -9.02 4.05
C GLU A 118 10.03 -10.36 3.61
N ILE A 119 8.70 -10.44 3.46
CA ILE A 119 8.04 -11.66 2.98
C ILE A 119 8.44 -11.95 1.53
N ALA A 120 8.46 -10.94 0.66
CA ALA A 120 8.86 -11.08 -0.73
C ALA A 120 10.34 -11.52 -0.85
N GLU A 121 11.22 -10.98 -0.02
CA GLU A 121 12.63 -11.35 0.05
C GLU A 121 12.80 -12.79 0.54
N ARG A 122 12.07 -13.20 1.59
CA ARG A 122 12.08 -14.59 2.06
C ARG A 122 11.56 -15.58 1.01
N GLN A 123 10.48 -15.23 0.31
CA GLN A 123 9.95 -16.05 -0.78
C GLN A 123 10.97 -16.14 -1.92
N ARG A 124 11.60 -15.03 -2.27
CA ARG A 124 12.66 -14.99 -3.28
C ARG A 124 13.87 -15.82 -2.87
N SER A 125 14.33 -15.72 -1.63
CA SER A 125 15.49 -16.49 -1.14
C SER A 125 15.19 -17.99 -1.06
N ALA A 126 13.98 -18.35 -0.60
CA ALA A 126 13.53 -19.74 -0.58
C ALA A 126 13.44 -20.32 -2.01
N PHE A 127 12.93 -19.53 -2.95
CA PHE A 127 12.89 -19.89 -4.36
C PHE A 127 14.30 -20.01 -4.95
N GLU A 128 15.22 -19.08 -4.65
CA GLU A 128 16.60 -19.14 -5.11
C GLU A 128 17.33 -20.40 -4.61
N ALA A 129 17.07 -20.82 -3.37
CA ALA A 129 17.60 -22.06 -2.81
C ALA A 129 16.99 -23.34 -3.43
N ALA A 130 15.68 -23.33 -3.73
CA ALA A 130 14.98 -24.48 -4.30
C ALA A 130 15.20 -24.63 -5.82
N PHE A 131 15.50 -23.54 -6.52
CA PHE A 131 15.58 -23.51 -7.98
C PHE A 131 16.55 -24.52 -8.61
N PRO A 132 17.78 -24.73 -8.09
CA PRO A 132 18.68 -25.74 -8.66
C PRO A 132 18.10 -27.15 -8.60
N ALA A 133 17.45 -27.51 -7.48
CA ALA A 133 16.79 -28.81 -7.34
C ALA A 133 15.61 -28.97 -8.32
N GLU A 134 14.87 -27.89 -8.58
CA GLU A 134 13.76 -27.92 -9.54
C GLU A 134 14.25 -28.09 -10.99
N ILE A 135 15.39 -27.48 -11.35
CA ILE A 135 16.03 -27.68 -12.66
C ILE A 135 16.51 -29.13 -12.83
N GLU A 136 17.15 -29.71 -11.81
CA GLU A 136 17.61 -31.09 -11.87
C GLU A 136 16.44 -32.08 -11.91
N LYS A 137 15.36 -31.81 -11.17
CA LYS A 137 14.13 -32.58 -11.25
C LYS A 137 13.48 -32.47 -12.64
N MET A 138 13.49 -31.30 -13.26
CA MET A 138 13.04 -31.12 -14.63
C MET A 138 13.90 -31.93 -15.60
N LYS A 139 15.24 -31.84 -15.51
CA LYS A 139 16.15 -32.63 -16.36
C LYS A 139 15.93 -34.13 -16.24
N ALA A 140 15.64 -34.62 -15.03
CA ALA A 140 15.43 -36.04 -14.78
C ALA A 140 14.08 -36.58 -15.29
N ASN A 141 13.04 -35.74 -15.33
CA ASN A 141 11.67 -36.18 -15.61
C ASN A 141 11.11 -35.73 -16.96
N ALA A 142 11.66 -34.67 -17.56
CA ALA A 142 11.16 -34.13 -18.82
C ALA A 142 11.50 -35.10 -19.97
N LYS A 143 10.46 -35.66 -20.60
CA LYS A 143 10.61 -36.50 -21.79
C LYS A 143 10.33 -35.70 -23.06
N ASP A 144 9.47 -34.70 -22.96
CA ASP A 144 9.09 -33.83 -24.07
C ASP A 144 9.14 -32.34 -23.68
N TRP A 145 9.14 -31.46 -24.67
CA TRP A 145 9.12 -30.00 -24.45
C TRP A 145 7.88 -29.56 -23.68
N ARG A 146 6.77 -30.31 -23.80
CA ARG A 146 5.51 -30.07 -23.08
C ARG A 146 5.64 -30.21 -21.56
N ASP A 147 6.60 -31.01 -21.08
CA ASP A 147 6.85 -31.23 -19.65
C ASP A 147 7.60 -30.05 -19.01
N CYS A 148 8.12 -29.12 -19.81
CA CYS A 148 8.87 -27.96 -19.33
C CYS A 148 7.91 -26.82 -18.93
N PRO A 149 7.95 -26.31 -17.69
CA PRO A 149 7.10 -25.19 -17.29
C PRO A 149 7.57 -23.88 -17.93
N HIS A 150 6.64 -23.12 -18.54
CA HIS A 150 6.97 -21.86 -19.21
C HIS A 150 7.61 -20.81 -18.28
N TRP A 151 7.25 -20.80 -16.99
CA TRP A 151 7.78 -19.84 -16.01
C TRP A 151 9.28 -20.02 -15.76
N LEU A 152 9.79 -21.23 -15.95
CA LEU A 152 11.20 -21.55 -15.74
C LEU A 152 12.10 -20.91 -16.80
N TYR A 153 11.56 -20.60 -17.98
CA TYR A 153 12.31 -19.99 -19.09
C TYR A 153 12.84 -18.62 -18.69
N GLN A 154 11.98 -17.79 -18.09
CA GLN A 154 12.33 -16.43 -17.69
C GLN A 154 13.39 -16.45 -16.59
N GLU A 155 13.26 -17.37 -15.63
CA GLU A 155 14.23 -17.53 -14.55
C GLU A 155 15.56 -18.13 -15.03
N ALA A 156 15.52 -19.10 -15.95
CA ALA A 156 16.72 -19.67 -16.54
C ALA A 156 17.47 -18.65 -17.40
N LYS A 157 16.75 -17.83 -18.17
CA LYS A 157 17.32 -16.71 -18.93
C LYS A 157 17.92 -15.63 -18.02
N ARG A 158 17.21 -15.25 -16.96
CA ARG A 158 17.68 -14.25 -15.97
C ARG A 158 18.98 -14.68 -15.29
N ARG A 159 19.14 -15.99 -15.06
CA ARG A 159 20.32 -16.59 -14.41
C ARG A 159 21.43 -16.96 -15.39
N GLY A 160 21.25 -16.70 -16.70
CA GLY A 160 22.26 -16.97 -17.72
C GLY A 160 22.50 -18.46 -18.00
N LEU A 161 21.54 -19.34 -17.69
CA LEU A 161 21.67 -20.79 -17.93
C LEU A 161 21.77 -21.16 -19.41
N PHE A 162 21.29 -20.29 -20.30
CA PHE A 162 21.49 -20.39 -21.72
C PHE A 162 21.59 -18.99 -22.32
N SER A 163 22.38 -18.87 -23.38
CA SER A 163 22.41 -17.70 -24.25
C SER A 163 22.05 -18.14 -25.67
N PHE A 164 21.39 -17.27 -26.42
CA PHE A 164 21.25 -17.48 -27.85
C PHE A 164 22.55 -17.06 -28.53
N THR A 165 23.17 -17.99 -29.24
CA THR A 165 24.40 -17.77 -30.01
C THR A 165 24.16 -16.86 -31.22
N ASN A 166 22.98 -16.99 -31.85
CA ASN A 166 22.53 -16.18 -32.98
C ASN A 166 21.06 -15.79 -32.83
N THR A 167 20.71 -14.59 -33.30
CA THR A 167 19.31 -14.11 -33.36
C THR A 167 18.45 -15.03 -34.24
N GLU A 168 19.04 -15.69 -35.22
CA GLU A 168 18.35 -16.60 -36.15
C GLU A 168 17.85 -17.89 -35.48
N GLU A 169 18.61 -18.47 -34.52
CA GLU A 169 18.17 -19.66 -33.77
C GLU A 169 16.88 -19.39 -32.99
N ALA A 170 16.74 -18.19 -32.42
CA ALA A 170 15.53 -17.80 -31.71
C ALA A 170 14.33 -17.63 -32.66
N HIS A 171 14.55 -17.12 -33.88
CA HIS A 171 13.51 -16.99 -34.89
C HIS A 171 13.12 -18.35 -35.49
N GLU A 172 14.04 -19.31 -35.59
CA GLU A 172 13.74 -20.69 -36.00
C GLU A 172 12.88 -21.41 -34.97
N ILE A 173 13.26 -21.37 -33.69
CA ILE A 173 12.46 -21.95 -32.60
C ILE A 173 11.06 -21.30 -32.54
N TYR A 174 10.98 -20.00 -32.80
CA TYR A 174 9.69 -19.31 -32.84
C TYR A 174 8.83 -19.71 -34.06
N ARG A 175 9.44 -19.93 -35.23
CA ARG A 175 8.72 -20.45 -36.42
C ARG A 175 8.21 -21.87 -36.18
N ASP A 176 9.06 -22.75 -35.67
CA ASP A 176 8.68 -24.12 -35.29
C ASP A 176 7.50 -24.09 -34.28
N ALA A 177 7.58 -23.22 -33.28
CA ALA A 177 6.53 -23.07 -32.27
C ALA A 177 5.22 -22.52 -32.83
N LEU A 178 5.28 -21.65 -33.84
CA LEU A 178 4.10 -21.10 -34.49
C LEU A 178 3.38 -22.15 -35.34
N GLU A 179 4.13 -23.01 -36.02
CA GLU A 179 3.58 -24.15 -36.76
C GLU A 179 2.96 -25.18 -35.81
N LEU A 180 3.64 -25.50 -34.70
CA LEU A 180 3.12 -26.39 -33.66
C LEU A 180 1.86 -25.83 -32.98
N ALA A 181 1.82 -24.52 -32.68
CA ALA A 181 0.64 -23.88 -32.09
C ALA A 181 -0.58 -23.95 -33.03
N ARG A 182 -0.36 -23.81 -34.35
CA ARG A 182 -1.41 -23.95 -35.36
C ARG A 182 -1.88 -25.39 -35.49
N LEU A 183 -0.95 -26.34 -35.50
CA LEU A 183 -1.25 -27.77 -35.55
C LEU A 183 -2.05 -28.20 -34.32
N GLU A 184 -1.66 -27.79 -33.11
CA GLU A 184 -2.40 -28.13 -31.88
C GLU A 184 -3.81 -27.54 -31.86
N ALA A 185 -3.99 -26.31 -32.35
CA ALA A 185 -5.32 -25.71 -32.47
C ALA A 185 -6.20 -26.44 -33.49
N GLN A 186 -5.63 -26.87 -34.62
CA GLN A 186 -6.34 -27.66 -35.64
C GLN A 186 -6.70 -29.07 -35.16
N THR A 187 -5.79 -29.75 -34.46
CA THR A 187 -6.05 -31.09 -33.91
C THR A 187 -7.08 -31.02 -32.78
N ALA A 188 -6.98 -30.02 -31.89
CA ALA A 188 -7.98 -29.84 -30.82
C ALA A 188 -9.39 -29.56 -31.37
N TYR A 189 -9.49 -28.83 -32.49
CA TYR A 189 -10.75 -28.64 -33.20
C TYR A 189 -11.24 -29.95 -33.83
N ALA A 190 -10.38 -30.69 -34.53
CA ALA A 190 -10.74 -31.97 -35.16
C ALA A 190 -11.20 -33.02 -34.13
N ASP A 191 -10.47 -33.16 -33.02
CA ASP A 191 -10.81 -34.07 -31.93
C ASP A 191 -12.14 -33.68 -31.27
N ALA A 192 -12.40 -32.39 -31.11
CA ALA A 192 -13.68 -31.90 -30.58
C ALA A 192 -14.86 -32.17 -31.53
N VAL A 193 -14.63 -32.18 -32.84
CA VAL A 193 -15.64 -32.54 -33.84
C VAL A 193 -15.89 -34.05 -33.82
N GLU A 194 -14.85 -34.88 -33.79
CA GLU A 194 -14.97 -36.34 -33.73
C GLU A 194 -15.61 -36.83 -32.43
N ALA A 195 -15.32 -36.18 -31.30
CA ALA A 195 -15.90 -36.51 -30.00
C ALA A 195 -17.36 -36.03 -29.83
N GLY A 196 -17.97 -35.42 -30.84
CA GLY A 196 -19.33 -34.88 -30.76
C GLY A 196 -19.45 -33.68 -29.80
N GLY A 197 -18.43 -32.83 -29.75
CA GLY A 197 -18.35 -31.68 -28.86
C GLY A 197 -19.52 -30.71 -29.01
N ASN A 198 -19.97 -30.14 -27.89
CA ASN A 198 -21.05 -29.15 -27.86
C ASN A 198 -20.71 -27.92 -28.75
N MET A 199 -21.70 -27.39 -29.46
CA MET A 199 -21.60 -26.25 -30.38
C MET A 199 -20.83 -25.05 -29.80
N TRP A 200 -21.00 -24.77 -28.50
CA TRP A 200 -20.28 -23.71 -27.80
C TRP A 200 -18.76 -23.95 -27.73
N LYS A 201 -18.32 -25.18 -27.44
CA LYS A 201 -16.89 -25.54 -27.42
C LYS A 201 -16.25 -25.45 -28.81
N LEU A 202 -16.98 -25.89 -29.84
CA LEU A 202 -16.50 -25.78 -31.22
C LEU A 202 -16.38 -24.33 -31.67
N ARG A 203 -17.34 -23.48 -31.29
CA ARG A 203 -17.30 -22.04 -31.56
C ARG A 203 -16.14 -21.34 -30.84
N ASP A 204 -15.89 -21.67 -29.58
CA ASP A 204 -14.77 -21.11 -28.82
C ASP A 204 -13.42 -21.53 -29.40
N LEU A 205 -13.24 -22.81 -29.76
CA LEU A 205 -12.03 -23.30 -30.43
C LEU A 205 -11.83 -22.64 -31.80
N GLN A 206 -12.91 -22.39 -32.55
CA GLN A 206 -12.86 -21.69 -33.83
C GLN A 206 -12.46 -20.21 -33.66
N LEU A 207 -12.98 -19.54 -32.63
CA LEU A 207 -12.57 -18.18 -32.28
C LEU A 207 -11.10 -18.10 -31.84
N GLU A 208 -10.60 -19.11 -31.12
CA GLU A 208 -9.17 -19.23 -30.77
C GLU A 208 -8.28 -19.51 -31.99
N MET A 209 -8.80 -20.18 -33.02
CA MET A 209 -8.12 -20.36 -34.30
C MET A 209 -8.08 -19.07 -35.14
N GLU A 210 -9.07 -18.19 -34.99
CA GLU A 210 -9.16 -16.92 -35.70
C GLU A 210 -8.41 -15.78 -34.97
N ASP A 211 -8.24 -15.87 -33.65
CA ASP A 211 -7.50 -14.87 -32.85
C ASP A 211 -5.98 -14.97 -33.03
N GLN A 212 -5.47 -14.11 -33.92
CA GLN A 212 -4.04 -13.97 -34.18
C GLN A 212 -3.24 -13.63 -32.90
N LYS A 213 -3.79 -12.85 -31.97
CA LYS A 213 -3.07 -12.46 -30.74
C LYS A 213 -2.97 -13.63 -29.75
N GLY A 214 -4.04 -14.41 -29.61
CA GLY A 214 -4.04 -15.64 -28.82
C GLY A 214 -3.05 -16.68 -29.35
N GLN A 215 -2.97 -16.84 -30.67
CA GLN A 215 -1.99 -17.74 -31.30
C GLN A 215 -0.55 -17.31 -31.07
N GLU A 216 -0.25 -16.01 -31.18
CA GLU A 216 1.09 -15.50 -30.88
C GLU A 216 1.48 -15.71 -29.41
N ALA A 217 0.55 -15.57 -28.47
CA ALA A 217 0.82 -15.83 -27.05
C ALA A 217 1.11 -17.32 -26.77
N ARG A 218 0.35 -18.23 -27.40
CA ARG A 218 0.59 -19.68 -27.32
C ARG A 218 1.92 -20.06 -27.97
N ALA A 219 2.21 -19.55 -29.17
CA ALA A 219 3.48 -19.75 -29.86
C ALA A 219 4.67 -19.27 -29.03
N LYS A 220 4.57 -18.12 -28.34
CA LYS A 220 5.61 -17.66 -27.39
C LYS A 220 5.83 -18.64 -26.24
N THR A 221 4.75 -19.17 -25.68
CA THR A 221 4.80 -20.13 -24.57
C THR A 221 5.47 -21.43 -25.02
N ILE A 222 5.05 -21.97 -26.16
CA ILE A 222 5.63 -23.18 -26.77
C ILE A 222 7.10 -22.95 -27.13
N ALA A 223 7.45 -21.80 -27.70
CA ALA A 223 8.83 -21.44 -28.01
C ALA A 223 9.73 -21.41 -26.75
N TRP A 224 9.21 -20.89 -25.64
CA TRP A 224 9.92 -20.89 -24.36
C TRP A 224 10.15 -22.31 -23.83
N GLN A 225 9.14 -23.17 -23.91
CA GLN A 225 9.22 -24.58 -23.51
C GLN A 225 10.21 -25.38 -24.38
N ILE A 226 10.15 -25.21 -25.70
CA ILE A 226 11.09 -25.81 -26.65
C ILE A 226 12.52 -25.34 -26.35
N THR A 227 12.71 -24.05 -26.07
CA THR A 227 14.04 -23.51 -25.75
C THR A 227 14.60 -24.14 -24.48
N LEU A 228 13.79 -24.22 -23.41
CA LEU A 228 14.19 -24.89 -22.17
C LEU A 228 14.60 -26.34 -22.43
N PHE A 229 13.78 -27.09 -23.16
CA PHE A 229 14.06 -28.48 -23.45
C PHE A 229 15.34 -28.65 -24.28
N ARG A 230 15.49 -27.90 -25.38
CA ARG A 230 16.66 -28.00 -26.28
C ARG A 230 17.96 -27.52 -25.62
N LYS A 231 17.94 -26.43 -24.84
CA LYS A 231 19.15 -25.75 -24.34
C LYS A 231 19.43 -25.98 -22.85
N VAL A 232 18.49 -26.51 -22.05
CA VAL A 232 18.69 -26.76 -20.61
C VAL A 232 18.59 -28.24 -20.26
N VAL A 233 17.67 -28.98 -20.89
CA VAL A 233 17.51 -30.43 -20.67
C VAL A 233 18.44 -31.24 -21.57
N ASN A 234 18.45 -30.95 -22.87
CA ASN A 234 19.27 -31.65 -23.87
C ASN A 234 20.64 -31.02 -24.13
N ALA A 235 21.04 -30.01 -23.35
CA ALA A 235 22.39 -29.48 -23.41
C ALA A 235 23.38 -30.51 -22.85
N LYS A 236 24.07 -31.19 -23.77
CA LYS A 236 25.29 -31.95 -23.48
C LYS A 236 26.47 -31.01 -23.28
#